data_AF-A0A828U3F5-F1
#
_entry.id   AF-A0A828U3F5-F1
#
_cell.length_a   1.000
_cell.length_b   1.000
_cell.length_c   1.000
_cell.angle_alpha   90.00
_cell.angle_beta   90.00
_cell.angle_gamma   90.00
#
_symmetry.space_group_name_H-M   'P 1'
#
loop_
_entity.id
_entity.type
_entity.pdbx_description
1 polymer ?
#
loop_
_entity_poly.entity_id
_entity_poly.type
_entity_poly.pdbx_seq_one_letter_code
_entity_poly.pdbx_strand_id
1 'polypeptide(L)'
;MQQALTHRSASSKHNERLEFLGDSILSYVIANALYHRFPRVDEGDMSRMRATLVRGNTLAELAREFELGECLRLGPGELKSGGFRRESILADTVEALIGGVFLDSDIQTVEKLILNWYQTRLDEISPGDKQKDPKTRLQEYLQGRHLPLPTYLVVQVRGEAHDQEFTIHCQVSGLSEPVVGTGSSRRKAEQAAAEQALKKLELE
;
A
#
# COMPACT_ATOMS: atom_id res chain seq x y z
N MET A 1 -11.46 -14.90 -18.54
CA MET A 1 -10.74 -13.60 -18.75
C MET A 1 -11.57 -12.33 -19.03
N GLN A 2 -12.50 -12.24 -20.01
CA GLN A 2 -13.15 -10.95 -20.36
C GLN A 2 -13.86 -10.22 -19.19
N GLN A 3 -14.45 -10.98 -18.27
CA GLN A 3 -15.14 -10.41 -17.11
C GLN A 3 -14.17 -9.69 -16.14
N ALA A 4 -12.93 -10.17 -16.00
CA ALA A 4 -11.93 -9.56 -15.11
C ALA A 4 -11.53 -8.15 -15.56
N LEU A 5 -11.55 -7.90 -16.88
CA LEU A 5 -11.25 -6.60 -17.49
C LEU A 5 -12.47 -5.66 -17.56
N THR A 6 -13.62 -6.08 -17.02
CA THR A 6 -14.88 -5.32 -17.13
C THR A 6 -15.22 -4.67 -15.80
N HIS A 7 -15.10 -3.34 -15.76
CA HIS A 7 -15.50 -2.56 -14.59
C HIS A 7 -17.02 -2.46 -14.49
N ARG A 8 -17.56 -2.31 -13.27
CA ARG A 8 -19.00 -2.19 -12.99
C ARG A 8 -19.71 -1.07 -13.75
N SER A 9 -19.00 -0.03 -14.16
CA SER A 9 -19.58 1.06 -14.97
C SER A 9 -19.90 0.64 -16.41
N ALA A 10 -19.31 -0.44 -16.90
CA ALA A 10 -19.48 -0.92 -18.27
C ALA A 10 -20.57 -2.00 -18.40
N SER A 11 -20.77 -2.84 -17.37
CA SER A 11 -21.69 -3.99 -17.44
C SER A 11 -22.14 -4.44 -16.06
N SER A 12 -23.32 -5.06 -15.99
CA SER A 12 -23.77 -5.81 -14.81
C SER A 12 -22.98 -7.11 -14.57
N LYS A 13 -22.31 -7.64 -15.59
CA LYS A 13 -21.35 -8.75 -15.46
C LYS A 13 -19.93 -8.18 -15.41
N HIS A 14 -19.51 -7.82 -14.20
CA HIS A 14 -18.25 -7.12 -13.94
C HIS A 14 -17.29 -7.92 -13.03
N ASN A 15 -16.16 -7.31 -12.72
CA ASN A 15 -15.00 -7.92 -12.09
C ASN A 15 -15.02 -7.99 -10.54
N GLU A 16 -15.82 -7.19 -9.82
CA GLU A 16 -15.84 -7.14 -8.33
C GLU A 16 -15.88 -8.52 -7.61
N ARG A 17 -16.60 -9.52 -8.15
CA ARG A 17 -16.59 -10.88 -7.54
C ARG A 17 -15.28 -11.64 -7.76
N LEU A 18 -14.63 -11.40 -8.89
CA LEU A 18 -13.32 -11.97 -9.19
C LEU A 18 -12.23 -11.27 -8.40
N GLU A 19 -12.32 -9.95 -8.25
CA GLU A 19 -11.47 -9.13 -7.38
C GLU A 19 -11.46 -9.69 -5.95
N PHE A 20 -12.64 -9.84 -5.34
CA PHE A 20 -12.79 -10.41 -4.01
C PHE A 20 -12.09 -11.77 -3.83
N LEU A 21 -12.24 -12.67 -4.81
CA LEU A 21 -11.59 -13.98 -4.80
C LEU A 21 -10.07 -13.87 -5.01
N GLY A 22 -9.67 -13.00 -5.93
CA GLY A 22 -8.29 -12.77 -6.30
C GLY A 22 -7.45 -12.16 -5.19
N ASP A 23 -7.99 -11.20 -4.43
CA ASP A 23 -7.33 -10.62 -3.25
C ASP A 23 -7.00 -11.70 -2.22
N SER A 24 -7.97 -12.58 -1.93
CA SER A 24 -7.77 -13.68 -0.98
C SER A 24 -6.66 -14.64 -1.43
N ILE A 25 -6.63 -14.97 -2.73
CA ILE A 25 -5.60 -15.84 -3.31
C ILE A 25 -4.23 -15.15 -3.29
N LEU A 26 -4.16 -13.90 -3.75
CA LEU A 26 -2.93 -13.11 -3.72
C LEU A 26 -2.35 -13.03 -2.31
N SER A 27 -3.19 -12.68 -1.34
CA SER A 27 -2.83 -12.60 0.07
C SER A 27 -2.27 -13.93 0.60
N TYR A 28 -2.88 -15.06 0.22
CA TYR A 28 -2.38 -16.39 0.56
C TYR A 28 -1.00 -16.67 -0.08
N VAL A 29 -0.86 -16.48 -1.39
CA VAL A 29 0.38 -16.79 -2.11
C VAL A 29 1.55 -15.96 -1.60
N ILE A 30 1.34 -14.66 -1.39
CA ILE A 30 2.38 -13.76 -0.86
C ILE A 30 2.73 -14.12 0.58
N ALA A 31 1.74 -14.43 1.43
CA ALA A 31 2.02 -14.88 2.80
C ALA A 31 2.85 -16.18 2.80
N ASN A 32 2.49 -17.14 1.95
CA ASN A 32 3.20 -18.41 1.82
C ASN A 32 4.65 -18.20 1.36
N ALA A 33 4.86 -17.34 0.37
CA ALA A 33 6.18 -16.98 -0.14
C ALA A 33 7.06 -16.34 0.94
N LEU A 34 6.52 -15.37 1.68
CA LEU A 34 7.25 -14.70 2.76
C LEU A 34 7.60 -15.65 3.91
N TYR A 35 6.68 -16.53 4.32
CA TYR A 35 6.91 -17.53 5.37
C TYR A 35 8.11 -18.43 5.05
N HIS A 36 8.19 -18.92 3.80
CA HIS A 36 9.28 -19.81 3.37
C HIS A 36 10.59 -19.05 3.15
N ARG A 37 10.52 -17.80 2.67
CA ARG A 37 11.69 -16.98 2.38
C ARG A 37 12.36 -16.42 3.64
N PHE A 38 11.59 -16.17 4.70
CA PHE A 38 12.06 -15.54 5.92
C PHE A 38 11.75 -16.37 7.18
N PRO A 39 12.33 -17.58 7.34
CA PRO A 39 11.97 -18.54 8.39
C PRO A 39 12.28 -18.10 9.83
N ARG A 40 12.96 -16.96 10.02
CA ARG A 40 13.37 -16.43 11.33
C ARG A 40 12.73 -15.08 11.66
N VAL A 41 11.89 -14.56 10.77
CA VAL A 41 11.22 -13.26 10.95
C VAL A 41 9.95 -13.46 11.76
N ASP A 42 9.62 -12.50 12.61
CA ASP A 42 8.40 -12.54 13.40
C ASP A 42 7.13 -12.28 12.57
N GLU A 43 5.98 -12.62 13.15
CA GLU A 43 4.67 -12.45 12.50
C GLU A 43 4.41 -10.99 12.11
N GLY A 44 4.81 -10.02 12.92
CA GLY A 44 4.53 -8.61 12.67
C GLY A 44 5.27 -8.09 11.43
N ASP A 45 6.56 -8.43 11.29
CA ASP A 45 7.33 -8.11 10.10
C ASP A 45 6.82 -8.84 8.86
N MET A 46 6.44 -10.12 8.96
CA MET A 46 5.82 -10.86 7.85
C MET A 46 4.50 -10.21 7.41
N SER A 47 3.65 -9.85 8.36
CA SER A 47 2.36 -9.18 8.11
C SER A 47 2.56 -7.81 7.45
N ARG A 48 3.57 -7.04 7.86
CA ARG A 48 3.94 -5.77 7.22
C ARG A 48 4.44 -5.97 5.79
N MET A 49 5.36 -6.90 5.58
CA MET A 49 5.88 -7.21 4.24
C MET A 49 4.75 -7.63 3.29
N ARG A 50 3.84 -8.49 3.75
CA ARG A 50 2.66 -8.89 2.98
C ARG A 50 1.81 -7.67 2.62
N ALA A 51 1.47 -6.83 3.61
CA ALA A 51 0.67 -5.64 3.39
C ALA A 51 1.31 -4.68 2.37
N THR A 52 2.64 -4.53 2.39
CA THR A 52 3.36 -3.74 1.39
C THR A 52 3.22 -4.31 -0.02
N LEU A 53 3.27 -5.63 -0.17
CA LEU A 53 3.23 -6.30 -1.47
C LEU A 53 1.81 -6.37 -2.07
N VAL A 54 0.78 -6.50 -1.25
CA VAL A 54 -0.61 -6.65 -1.72
C VAL A 54 -1.41 -5.35 -1.72
N ARG A 55 -0.83 -4.22 -1.30
CA ARG A 55 -1.55 -2.93 -1.30
C ARG A 55 -1.85 -2.45 -2.72
N GLY A 56 -2.93 -1.67 -2.84
CA GLY A 56 -3.40 -1.10 -4.11
C GLY A 56 -2.34 -0.37 -4.93
N ASN A 57 -1.41 0.38 -4.31
CA ASN A 57 -0.34 1.05 -5.07
C ASN A 57 0.58 0.05 -5.80
N THR A 58 0.95 -1.05 -5.13
CA THR A 58 1.82 -2.08 -5.72
C THR A 58 1.08 -2.84 -6.82
N LEU A 59 -0.21 -3.09 -6.65
CA LEU A 59 -1.05 -3.67 -7.69
C LEU A 59 -1.26 -2.74 -8.88
N ALA A 60 -1.43 -1.43 -8.64
CA ALA A 60 -1.53 -0.43 -9.70
C ALA A 60 -0.22 -0.29 -10.49
N GLU A 61 0.94 -0.43 -9.84
CA GLU A 61 2.23 -0.52 -10.53
C GLU A 61 2.30 -1.75 -11.44
N LEU A 62 1.97 -2.94 -10.93
CA LEU A 62 1.89 -4.17 -11.74
C LEU A 62 0.93 -4.01 -12.93
N ALA A 63 -0.24 -3.42 -12.70
CA ALA A 63 -1.22 -3.16 -13.75
C ALA A 63 -0.67 -2.25 -14.87
N ARG A 64 0.16 -1.25 -14.51
CA ARG A 64 0.82 -0.37 -15.47
C ARG A 64 1.94 -1.10 -16.22
N GLU A 65 2.73 -1.92 -15.54
CA GLU A 65 3.76 -2.77 -16.15
C GLU A 65 3.16 -3.73 -17.19
N PHE A 66 1.94 -4.18 -16.96
CA PHE A 66 1.17 -5.02 -17.88
C PHE A 66 0.33 -4.24 -18.90
N GLU A 67 0.40 -2.91 -18.90
CA GLU A 67 -0.38 -2.03 -19.77
C GLU A 67 -1.90 -2.28 -19.72
N LEU A 68 -2.43 -2.70 -18.55
CA LEU A 68 -3.83 -3.13 -18.42
C LEU A 68 -4.84 -2.01 -18.67
N GLY A 69 -4.44 -0.75 -18.46
CA GLY A 69 -5.32 0.41 -18.64
C GLY A 69 -6.01 0.43 -20.00
N GLU A 70 -5.27 0.08 -21.06
CA GLU A 70 -5.77 0.06 -22.45
C GLU A 70 -6.68 -1.14 -22.74
N CYS A 71 -6.61 -2.18 -21.90
CA CYS A 71 -7.43 -3.39 -22.02
C CYS A 71 -8.76 -3.29 -21.26
N LEU A 72 -8.93 -2.26 -20.43
CA LEU A 72 -10.11 -2.11 -19.58
C LEU A 72 -11.37 -1.78 -20.38
N ARG A 73 -12.46 -2.45 -20.01
CA ARG A 73 -13.81 -2.13 -20.47
C ARG A 73 -14.48 -1.26 -19.43
N LEU A 74 -14.58 0.03 -19.73
CA LEU A 74 -15.16 1.06 -18.87
C LEU A 74 -16.43 1.63 -19.49
N GLY A 75 -17.40 2.00 -18.65
CA GLY A 75 -18.55 2.77 -19.09
C GLY A 75 -18.14 4.15 -19.62
N PRO A 76 -18.93 4.79 -20.51
CA PRO A 76 -18.55 6.04 -21.15
C PRO A 76 -18.20 7.18 -20.18
N GLY A 77 -18.91 7.27 -19.05
CA GLY A 77 -18.62 8.27 -18.01
C GLY A 77 -17.30 8.04 -17.28
N GLU A 78 -16.99 6.78 -16.98
CA GLU A 78 -15.76 6.37 -16.31
C GLU A 78 -14.54 6.52 -17.23
N LEU A 79 -14.71 6.21 -18.52
CA LEU A 79 -13.68 6.42 -19.52
C LEU A 79 -13.34 7.91 -19.67
N LYS A 80 -14.37 8.77 -19.74
CA LYS A 80 -14.21 10.23 -19.84
C LYS A 80 -13.52 10.85 -18.62
N SER A 81 -13.74 10.31 -17.43
CA SER A 81 -13.09 10.78 -16.19
C SER A 81 -11.68 10.22 -15.98
N GLY A 82 -11.14 9.47 -16.96
CA GLY A 82 -9.79 8.90 -16.87
C GLY A 82 -9.68 7.66 -16.01
N GLY A 83 -10.78 6.91 -15.80
CA GLY A 83 -10.81 5.72 -14.96
C GLY A 83 -9.77 4.65 -15.33
N PHE A 84 -9.36 4.58 -16.60
CA PHE A 84 -8.33 3.65 -17.09
C PHE A 84 -6.93 3.91 -16.52
N ARG A 85 -6.71 5.07 -15.87
CA ARG A 85 -5.48 5.41 -15.16
C ARG A 85 -5.62 5.40 -13.64
N ARG A 86 -6.84 5.19 -13.13
CA ARG A 86 -7.13 5.28 -11.69
C ARG A 86 -6.53 4.07 -10.98
N GLU A 87 -5.74 4.34 -9.94
CA GLU A 87 -5.00 3.31 -9.21
C GLU A 87 -5.91 2.23 -8.63
N SER A 88 -7.05 2.60 -8.07
CA SER A 88 -8.01 1.62 -7.56
C SER A 88 -8.51 0.68 -8.65
N ILE A 89 -8.99 1.22 -9.79
CA ILE A 89 -9.51 0.40 -10.89
C ILE A 89 -8.43 -0.53 -11.45
N LEU A 90 -7.19 -0.04 -11.56
CA LEU A 90 -6.05 -0.82 -12.01
C LEU A 90 -5.72 -1.96 -11.03
N ALA A 91 -5.69 -1.68 -9.72
CA ALA A 91 -5.44 -2.66 -8.68
C ALA A 91 -6.53 -3.75 -8.66
N ASP A 92 -7.80 -3.34 -8.62
CA ASP A 92 -8.96 -4.23 -8.62
C ASP A 92 -8.94 -5.18 -9.84
N THR A 93 -8.43 -4.68 -10.98
CA THR A 93 -8.30 -5.48 -12.21
C THR A 93 -7.23 -6.55 -12.10
N VAL A 94 -6.09 -6.28 -11.47
CA VAL A 94 -5.04 -7.29 -11.24
C VAL A 94 -5.57 -8.40 -10.35
N GLU A 95 -6.26 -8.06 -9.27
CA GLU A 95 -6.91 -9.04 -8.38
C GLU A 95 -7.97 -9.84 -9.16
N ALA A 96 -8.81 -9.17 -9.95
CA ALA A 96 -9.79 -9.85 -10.76
C ALA A 96 -9.19 -10.79 -11.82
N LEU A 97 -8.01 -10.46 -12.36
CA LEU A 97 -7.28 -11.35 -13.26
C LEU A 97 -6.80 -12.59 -12.51
N ILE A 98 -6.27 -12.44 -11.30
CA ILE A 98 -5.89 -13.56 -10.42
C ILE A 98 -7.09 -14.47 -10.17
N GLY A 99 -8.22 -13.90 -9.73
CA GLY A 99 -9.46 -14.65 -9.50
C GLY A 99 -9.98 -15.33 -10.77
N GLY A 100 -9.86 -14.67 -11.93
CA GLY A 100 -10.23 -15.23 -13.22
C GLY A 100 -9.34 -16.42 -13.64
N VAL A 101 -8.02 -16.30 -13.50
CA VAL A 101 -7.08 -17.38 -13.82
C VAL A 101 -7.30 -18.57 -12.90
N PHE A 102 -7.57 -18.35 -11.61
CA PHE A 102 -7.90 -19.42 -10.67
C PHE A 102 -9.13 -20.23 -11.10
N LEU A 103 -10.21 -19.56 -11.50
CA LEU A 103 -11.42 -20.23 -11.97
C LEU A 103 -11.24 -20.92 -13.32
N ASP A 104 -10.37 -20.40 -14.18
CA ASP A 104 -10.03 -20.98 -15.48
C ASP A 104 -8.97 -22.13 -15.35
N SER A 105 -8.35 -22.32 -14.17
CA SER A 105 -7.27 -23.31 -13.95
C SER A 105 -7.27 -23.93 -12.54
N ASP A 106 -6.16 -23.80 -11.79
CA ASP A 106 -5.94 -24.34 -10.45
C ASP A 106 -5.02 -23.43 -9.59
N ILE A 107 -4.92 -23.73 -8.28
CA ILE A 107 -4.13 -22.92 -7.35
C ILE A 107 -2.63 -22.94 -7.68
N GLN A 108 -2.09 -24.08 -8.11
CA GLN A 108 -0.66 -24.22 -8.42
C GLN A 108 -0.25 -23.38 -9.63
N THR A 109 -1.13 -23.25 -10.63
CA THR A 109 -0.92 -22.42 -11.81
C THR A 109 -0.92 -20.94 -11.43
N VAL A 110 -1.89 -20.52 -10.62
CA VAL A 110 -1.99 -19.14 -10.14
C VAL A 110 -0.80 -18.76 -9.26
N GLU A 111 -0.38 -19.64 -8.36
CA GLU A 111 0.80 -19.45 -7.51
C GLU A 111 2.05 -19.14 -8.34
N LYS A 112 2.35 -19.97 -9.34
CA LYS A 112 3.52 -19.76 -10.22
C LYS A 112 3.46 -18.41 -10.93
N LEU A 113 2.27 -18.04 -11.40
CA LEU A 113 2.06 -16.79 -12.11
C LEU A 113 2.22 -15.57 -11.19
N ILE A 114 1.66 -15.59 -9.98
CA ILE A 114 1.84 -14.53 -8.99
C ILE A 114 3.31 -14.41 -8.58
N LEU A 115 3.98 -15.54 -8.29
CA LEU A 115 5.40 -15.53 -7.92
C LEU A 115 6.29 -14.95 -9.03
N ASN A 116 5.95 -15.22 -10.29
CA ASN A 116 6.63 -14.64 -11.44
C ASN A 116 6.41 -13.13 -11.54
N TRP A 117 5.17 -12.65 -11.37
CA TRP A 117 4.85 -11.21 -11.35
C TRP A 117 5.55 -10.46 -10.21
N TYR A 118 5.70 -11.11 -9.06
CA TYR A 118 6.27 -10.54 -7.85
C TYR A 118 7.76 -10.79 -7.69
N GLN A 119 8.44 -11.46 -8.62
CA GLN A 119 9.83 -11.93 -8.45
C GLN A 119 10.75 -10.80 -7.96
N THR A 120 10.84 -9.69 -8.71
CA THR A 120 11.67 -8.53 -8.35
C THR A 120 11.29 -7.96 -6.99
N ARG A 121 9.99 -7.81 -6.71
CA ARG A 121 9.48 -7.23 -5.46
C ARG A 121 9.78 -8.11 -4.26
N LEU A 122 9.70 -9.43 -4.42
CA LEU A 122 10.07 -10.41 -3.40
C LEU A 122 11.59 -10.47 -3.19
N ASP A 123 12.37 -10.17 -4.21
CA ASP A 123 13.84 -10.10 -4.12
C ASP A 123 14.32 -8.83 -3.41
N GLU A 124 13.62 -7.71 -3.60
CA GLU A 124 13.96 -6.43 -2.99
C GLU A 124 13.40 -6.27 -1.56
N ILE A 125 12.30 -6.95 -1.23
CA ILE A 125 11.70 -6.80 0.10
C ILE A 125 12.57 -7.42 1.19
N SER A 126 12.73 -6.69 2.28
CA SER A 126 13.50 -7.12 3.44
C SER A 126 12.71 -6.89 4.74
N PRO A 127 12.87 -7.76 5.74
CA PRO A 127 12.34 -7.51 7.08
C PRO A 127 12.95 -6.25 7.71
N GLY A 128 12.25 -5.67 8.69
CA GLY A 128 12.71 -4.51 9.45
C GLY A 128 12.00 -3.18 9.14
N ASP A 129 12.56 -2.11 9.70
CA ASP A 129 11.88 -0.82 9.89
C ASP A 129 11.53 -0.07 8.60
N LYS A 130 12.11 -0.44 7.44
CA LYS A 130 11.78 0.21 6.16
C LYS A 130 10.30 0.09 5.79
N GLN A 131 9.59 -0.90 6.33
CA GLN A 131 8.16 -1.11 6.09
C GLN A 131 7.27 -0.46 7.15
N LYS A 132 7.84 0.03 8.26
CA LYS A 132 7.07 0.71 9.31
C LYS A 132 6.93 2.17 8.91
N ASP A 133 5.71 2.70 9.02
CA ASP A 133 5.53 4.12 8.78
C ASP A 133 6.26 4.94 9.87
N PRO A 134 6.73 6.15 9.54
CA PRO A 134 7.59 6.91 10.46
C PRO A 134 6.98 7.18 11.83
N LYS A 135 5.64 7.25 11.93
CA LYS A 135 4.96 7.41 13.23
C LYS A 135 5.13 6.18 14.11
N THR A 136 4.94 4.99 13.54
CA THR A 136 5.13 3.72 14.26
C THR A 136 6.58 3.57 14.69
N ARG A 137 7.54 3.86 13.80
CA ARG A 137 8.97 3.84 14.12
C ARG A 137 9.32 4.77 15.28
N LEU A 138 8.82 6.00 15.26
CA LEU A 138 9.05 6.98 16.33
C LEU A 138 8.44 6.53 17.64
N GLN A 139 7.22 6.00 17.61
CA GLN A 139 6.55 5.46 18.78
C GLN A 139 7.36 4.31 19.41
N GLU A 140 7.79 3.33 18.62
CA GLU A 140 8.59 2.21 19.10
C GLU A 140 9.96 2.66 19.63
N TYR A 141 10.61 3.62 18.97
CA TYR A 141 11.88 4.21 19.41
C TYR A 141 11.79 4.80 20.82
N LEU A 142 10.70 5.54 21.09
CA LEU A 142 10.45 6.19 22.38
C LEU A 142 10.05 5.17 23.44
N GLN A 143 9.15 4.24 23.11
CA GLN A 143 8.72 3.18 24.03
C GLN A 143 9.89 2.28 24.44
N GLY A 144 10.77 1.92 23.50
CA GLY A 144 11.99 1.14 23.78
C GLY A 144 12.99 1.84 24.70
N ARG A 145 12.88 3.17 24.84
CA ARG A 145 13.67 4.00 25.77
C ARG A 145 12.89 4.41 27.03
N HIS A 146 11.69 3.88 27.22
CA HIS A 146 10.78 4.25 28.31
C HIS A 146 10.45 5.76 28.33
N LEU A 147 10.42 6.40 27.16
CA LEU A 147 10.03 7.81 27.01
C LEU A 147 8.53 7.94 26.69
N PRO A 148 7.92 9.10 27.01
CA PRO A 148 6.56 9.42 26.60
C PRO A 148 6.34 9.33 25.08
N LEU A 149 5.11 8.99 24.68
CA LEU A 149 4.69 8.97 23.28
C LEU A 149 4.74 10.38 22.63
N PRO A 150 4.94 10.47 21.31
CA PRO A 150 5.03 11.76 20.62
C PRO A 150 3.66 12.44 20.55
N THR A 151 3.63 13.77 20.73
CA THR A 151 2.40 14.58 20.64
C THR A 151 2.37 15.33 19.32
N TYR A 152 1.27 15.22 18.57
CA TYR A 152 1.09 15.88 17.27
C TYR A 152 0.03 16.99 17.37
N LEU A 153 0.41 18.20 16.99
CA LEU A 153 -0.44 19.39 16.99
C LEU A 153 -0.55 19.95 15.57
N VAL A 154 -1.77 20.07 15.05
CA VAL A 154 -2.01 20.79 13.79
C VAL A 154 -1.88 22.28 14.08
N VAL A 155 -0.87 22.91 13.48
CA VAL A 155 -0.60 24.34 13.68
C VAL A 155 -1.15 25.19 12.54
N GLN A 156 -1.33 24.60 11.36
CA GLN A 156 -1.83 25.32 10.20
C GLN A 156 -2.49 24.37 9.20
N VAL A 157 -3.56 24.84 8.59
CA VAL A 157 -4.19 24.26 7.40
C VAL A 157 -4.30 25.39 6.37
N ARG A 158 -3.83 25.15 5.15
CA ARG A 158 -3.87 26.09 4.02
C ARG A 158 -4.48 25.43 2.80
N GLY A 159 -4.99 26.23 1.86
CA GLY A 159 -5.52 25.75 0.60
C GLY A 159 -7.03 25.45 0.62
N GLU A 160 -7.57 25.24 -0.58
CA GLU A 160 -8.98 24.90 -0.80
C GLU A 160 -9.27 23.48 -0.32
N ALA A 161 -10.54 23.15 -0.04
CA ALA A 161 -10.91 21.85 0.54
C ALA A 161 -10.42 20.62 -0.24
N HIS A 162 -10.21 20.75 -1.55
CA HIS A 162 -9.72 19.69 -2.44
C HIS A 162 -8.20 19.71 -2.65
N ASP A 163 -7.50 20.71 -2.13
CA ASP A 163 -6.06 20.93 -2.25
C ASP A 163 -5.51 21.55 -0.96
N GLN A 164 -5.75 20.87 0.17
CA GLN A 164 -5.32 21.33 1.48
C GLN A 164 -3.90 20.87 1.80
N GLU A 165 -3.11 21.78 2.36
CA GLU A 165 -1.83 21.51 3.00
C GLU A 165 -1.97 21.64 4.51
N PHE A 166 -1.53 20.60 5.23
CA PHE A 166 -1.51 20.53 6.68
C PHE A 166 -0.09 20.71 7.19
N THR A 167 0.10 21.53 8.20
CA THR A 167 1.37 21.69 8.93
C THR A 167 1.18 21.20 10.37
N ILE A 168 2.07 20.33 10.81
CA ILE A 168 2.00 19.65 12.10
C ILE A 168 3.31 19.80 12.86
N HIS A 169 3.19 20.16 14.14
CA HIS A 169 4.27 20.09 15.10
C HIS A 169 4.24 18.73 15.80
N CYS A 170 5.37 18.04 15.78
CA CYS A 170 5.64 16.83 16.55
C CYS A 170 6.53 17.17 17.74
N GLN A 171 5.97 17.06 18.94
CA GLN A 171 6.69 17.22 20.19
C GLN A 171 7.13 15.85 20.71
N VAL A 172 8.41 15.71 21.01
CA VAL A 172 9.02 14.45 21.42
C VAL A 172 10.01 14.69 22.55
N SER A 173 9.98 13.83 23.57
CA SER A 173 10.98 13.84 24.63
C SER A 173 12.38 13.53 24.06
N GLY A 174 13.35 14.38 24.38
CA GLY A 174 14.72 14.32 23.83
C GLY A 174 15.03 15.50 22.92
N LEU A 175 14.02 16.11 22.28
CA LEU A 175 14.21 17.32 21.46
C LEU A 175 13.71 18.55 22.20
N SER A 176 14.51 19.63 22.19
CA SER A 176 14.16 20.91 22.82
C SER A 176 13.06 21.66 22.06
N GLU A 177 13.00 21.49 20.75
CA GLU A 177 12.03 22.15 19.87
C GLU A 177 11.13 21.14 19.15
N PRO A 178 9.84 21.47 18.95
CA PRO A 178 8.95 20.68 18.12
C PRO A 178 9.48 20.57 16.68
N VAL A 179 9.30 19.40 16.09
CA VAL A 179 9.67 19.15 14.70
C VAL A 179 8.47 19.39 13.79
N VAL A 180 8.68 19.99 12.63
CA VAL A 180 7.59 20.40 11.74
C VAL A 180 7.49 19.48 10.54
N GLY A 181 6.32 18.90 10.30
CA GLY A 181 5.99 18.16 9.09
C GLY A 181 4.83 18.78 8.33
N THR A 182 4.90 18.74 7.00
CA THR A 182 3.82 19.19 6.11
C THR A 182 3.32 18.05 5.23
N GLY A 183 2.08 18.16 4.75
CA GLY A 183 1.54 17.18 3.81
C GLY A 183 0.12 17.47 3.35
N SER A 184 -0.27 16.83 2.25
CA SER A 184 -1.60 16.99 1.63
C SER A 184 -2.76 16.39 2.44
N SER A 185 -2.46 15.80 3.60
CA SER A 185 -3.44 15.31 4.56
C SER A 185 -2.81 15.34 5.95
N ARG A 186 -3.64 15.41 6.98
CA ARG A 186 -3.19 15.34 8.38
C ARG A 186 -2.26 14.13 8.59
N ARG A 187 -2.64 12.94 8.11
CA ARG A 187 -1.84 11.71 8.26
C ARG A 187 -0.46 11.84 7.62
N LYS A 188 -0.37 12.38 6.39
CA LYS A 188 0.92 12.58 5.70
C LYS A 188 1.80 13.59 6.43
N ALA A 189 1.22 14.68 6.91
CA ALA A 189 1.95 15.69 7.70
C ALA A 189 2.48 15.13 9.02
N GLU A 190 1.70 14.29 9.72
CA GLU A 190 2.15 13.60 10.95
C GLU A 190 3.32 12.65 10.65
N GLN A 191 3.25 11.88 9.56
CA GLN A 191 4.34 10.99 9.13
C GLN A 191 5.60 11.76 8.75
N ALA A 192 5.47 12.89 8.05
CA ALA A 192 6.60 13.76 7.72
C ALA A 192 7.27 14.34 8.97
N ALA A 193 6.48 14.77 9.96
CA ALA A 193 7.00 15.29 11.23
C ALA A 193 7.73 14.20 12.03
N ALA A 194 7.16 12.98 12.06
CA ALA A 194 7.75 11.84 12.75
C ALA A 194 9.09 11.40 12.14
N GLU A 195 9.18 11.39 10.80
CA GLU A 195 10.42 11.07 10.09
C GLU A 195 11.54 12.05 10.42
N GLN A 196 11.22 13.35 10.47
CA GLN A 196 12.21 14.36 10.87
C GLN A 196 12.61 14.23 12.34
N ALA A 197 11.67 13.90 13.24
CA ALA A 197 11.96 13.70 14.65
C ALA A 197 12.90 12.51 14.87
N LEU A 198 12.65 11.38 14.20
CA LEU A 198 13.56 10.22 14.20
C LEU A 198 14.97 10.62 13.75
N LYS A 199 15.10 11.33 12.63
CA LYS A 199 16.41 11.78 12.13
C LYS A 199 17.16 12.63 13.14
N LYS A 200 16.48 13.54 13.84
CA LYS A 200 17.11 14.36 14.88
C LYS A 200 17.54 13.53 16.09
N LEU A 201 16.69 12.59 16.53
CA LEU A 201 16.97 11.72 17.67
C LEU A 201 18.04 10.66 17.41
N GLU A 202 18.28 10.28 16.14
CA GLU A 202 19.33 9.34 15.73
C GLU A 202 20.69 10.02 15.48
N LEU A 203 20.72 11.35 15.39
CA LEU A 203 21.94 12.16 15.19
C LEU A 203 22.55 12.69 16.51
N GLU A 204 21.87 12.50 17.63
CA GLU A 204 22.34 12.78 19.00
C GLU A 204 22.88 11.52 19.68
#